data_AF-A0A0H4TAR2-F1
#
_entry.id   AF-A0A0H4TAR2-F1
#
_cell.length_a   1.000
_cell.length_b   1.000
_cell.length_c   1.000
_cell.angle_alpha   90.00
_cell.angle_beta   90.00
_cell.angle_gamma   90.00
#
_symmetry.space_group_name_H-M   'P 1'
#
loop_
_entity.id
_entity.type
_entity.pdbx_description
1 polymer ?
#
loop_
_entity_poly.entity_id
_entity_poly.type
_entity_poly.pdbx_seq_one_letter_code
_entity_poly.pdbx_strand_id
1 'polypeptide(L)' 'MAAKKVEVTTIQVTTDTRDRLYRLKFRKTYDAFLQDLCNLYEKTRPE' A
#
# COMPACT_ATOMS: atom_id res chain seq x y z
N MET A 1 -7.54 6.09 26.87
CA MET A 1 -6.31 6.10 26.05
C MET A 1 -6.62 6.87 24.77
N ALA A 2 -5.93 7.96 24.48
CA ALA A 2 -6.18 8.73 23.26
C ALA A 2 -5.76 7.88 22.04
N ALA A 3 -6.65 7.71 21.07
CA ALA A 3 -6.33 7.01 19.84
C ALA A 3 -5.23 7.79 19.09
N LYS A 4 -4.09 7.14 18.85
CA LYS A 4 -2.97 7.73 18.11
C LYS A 4 -3.43 8.05 16.69
N LYS A 5 -3.40 9.32 16.31
CA LYS A 5 -3.79 9.78 14.97
C LYS A 5 -2.79 9.19 13.98
N VAL A 6 -3.27 8.44 12.99
CA VAL A 6 -2.43 7.92 11.91
C VAL A 6 -2.15 9.08 10.96
N GLU A 7 -0.87 9.37 10.73
CA GLU A 7 -0.45 10.33 9.71
C GLU A 7 -0.62 9.69 8.34
N VAL A 8 -1.45 10.32 7.50
CA VAL A 8 -1.75 9.83 6.15
C VAL A 8 -1.22 10.81 5.13
N THR A 9 -0.67 10.29 4.05
CA THR A 9 -0.18 11.08 2.91
C THR A 9 -0.78 10.54 1.63
N THR A 10 -0.67 11.29 0.53
CA THR A 10 -1.20 10.87 -0.77
C THR A 10 -0.08 10.77 -1.78
N ILE A 11 -0.09 9.71 -2.59
CA ILE A 11 0.77 9.56 -3.76
C ILE A 11 -0.06 9.67 -5.03
N GLN A 12 0.53 10.21 -6.09
CA GLN A 12 -0.09 10.24 -7.41
C GLN A 12 0.30 9.00 -8.21
N VAL A 13 -0.69 8.35 -8.80
CA VAL A 13 -0.54 7.18 -9.68
C VAL A 13 -1.47 7.30 -10.88
N THR A 14 -1.16 6.60 -11.96
CA THR A 14 -2.06 6.54 -13.12
C THR A 14 -3.37 5.85 -12.76
N THR A 15 -4.44 6.17 -13.49
CA THR A 15 -5.74 5.53 -13.34
C THR A 15 -5.66 4.01 -13.51
N ASP A 16 -4.92 3.54 -14.51
CA ASP A 16 -4.66 2.12 -14.75
C ASP A 16 -4.00 1.45 -13.53
N THR A 17 -2.94 2.06 -13.00
CA THR A 17 -2.23 1.54 -11.82
C THR A 17 -3.16 1.48 -10.61
N ARG A 18 -3.93 2.54 -10.35
CA ARG A 18 -4.89 2.58 -9.24
C ARG A 18 -5.94 1.49 -9.36
N ASP A 19 -6.46 1.22 -10.56
CA ASP A 19 -7.45 0.16 -10.77
C ASP A 19 -6.84 -1.23 -10.58
N ARG A 20 -5.58 -1.43 -10.99
CA ARG A 20 -4.82 -2.66 -10.69
C ARG A 20 -4.62 -2.85 -9.19
N LEU A 21 -4.19 -1.81 -8.47
CA LEU A 21 -4.04 -1.85 -7.01
C LEU A 21 -5.39 -2.16 -6.33
N TYR A 22 -6.48 -1.56 -6.80
CA TYR A 22 -7.83 -1.80 -6.27
C TYR A 22 -8.29 -3.24 -6.44
N ARG A 23 -7.98 -3.87 -7.59
CA ARG A 23 -8.31 -5.29 -7.83
C ARG A 23 -7.46 -6.23 -6.97
N LEU A 24 -6.21 -5.89 -6.72
CA LEU A 24 -5.26 -6.75 -6.00
C LEU A 24 -5.40 -6.70 -4.47
N LYS A 25 -5.91 -5.61 -3.89
CA LYS A 25 -6.10 -5.43 -2.43
C LYS A 25 -7.24 -6.28 -1.82
N PHE A 26 -7.38 -7.54 -2.21
CA PHE A 26 -8.48 -8.39 -1.78
C PHE A 26 -8.57 -8.47 -0.24
N ARG A 27 -9.71 -8.04 0.32
CA ARG A 27 -10.03 -8.05 1.76
C ARG A 27 -9.00 -7.34 2.67
N LYS A 28 -8.19 -6.42 2.15
CA LYS A 28 -7.20 -5.66 2.93
C LYS A 28 -7.39 -4.15 2.77
N THR A 29 -6.92 -3.39 3.75
CA THR A 29 -6.81 -1.92 3.62
C THR A 29 -5.75 -1.57 2.58
N TYR A 30 -5.82 -0.36 2.01
CA TYR A 30 -4.81 0.09 1.07
C TYR A 30 -3.41 0.09 1.72
N ASP A 31 -3.27 0.62 2.94
CA ASP A 31 -2.01 0.61 3.66
C ASP A 31 -1.45 -0.80 3.87
N ALA A 32 -2.27 -1.75 4.33
CA ALA A 32 -1.81 -3.12 4.54
C ALA A 32 -1.34 -3.76 3.22
N PHE A 33 -2.06 -3.53 2.12
CA PHE A 33 -1.69 -4.03 0.80
C PHE A 33 -0.41 -3.38 0.26
N LEU A 34 -0.27 -2.06 0.39
CA LEU A 34 0.94 -1.33 -0.04
C LEU A 34 2.16 -1.76 0.77
N GLN A 35 1.99 -1.99 2.08
CA GLN A 35 3.06 -2.48 2.94
C GLN A 35 3.52 -3.89 2.54
N ASP A 36 2.57 -4.79 2.21
CA ASP A 36 2.90 -6.11 1.66
C ASP A 36 3.65 -6.01 0.33
N LEU A 37 3.27 -5.07 -0.54
CA LEU A 37 3.98 -4.82 -1.81
C LEU A 37 5.41 -4.31 -1.56
N CYS A 38 5.61 -3.39 -0.62
CA CYS A 38 6.95 -2.92 -0.24
C CYS A 38 7.80 -4.08 0.28
N ASN A 39 7.27 -4.86 1.23
CA ASN A 39 7.95 -6.03 1.79
C ASN A 39 8.35 -7.04 0.71
N LEU A 40 7.51 -7.24 -0.31
CA LEU A 40 7.81 -8.14 -1.44
C LEU A 40 8.93 -7.59 -2.33
N TYR A 41 8.88 -6.29 -2.64
CA TYR A 41 9.93 -5.64 -3.44
C TYR A 41 11.28 -5.61 -2.73
N GLU A 42 11.31 -5.32 -1.44
CA GLU A 42 12.52 -5.34 -0.61
C GLU A 42 13.12 -6.75 -0.54
N LYS A 43 12.31 -7.80 -0.44
CA LYS A 43 12.78 -9.20 -0.45
C LYS A 43 13.33 -9.65 -1.79
N THR A 44 12.79 -9.13 -2.89
CA THR A 44 13.20 -9.52 -4.25
C THR A 44 14.39 -8.73 -4.79
N ARG A 45 14.70 -7.59 -4.15
CA ARG A 45 15.89 -6.79 -4.40
C ARG A 45 16.72 -6.66 -3.12
N PRO A 46 17.48 -7.70 -2.72
CA PRO A 46 18.59 -7.48 -1.81
C PRO A 46 19.65 -6.69 -2.60
N GLU A 47 19.93 -5.46 -2.17
CA GLU A 47 21.17 -4.80 -2.55
C GLU A 47 22.39 -5.62 -2.11
#